data_AF-I1P3F6-F1
#
_entry.id   AF-I1P3F6-F1
#
_cell.length_a   1.000
_cell.length_b   1.000
_cell.length_c   1.000
_cell.angle_alpha   90.00
_cell.angle_beta   90.00
_cell.angle_gamma   90.00
#
_symmetry.space_group_name_H-M   'P 1'
#
loop_
_entity.id
_entity.type
_entity.pdbx_description
1 polymer ?
#
loop_
_entity_poly.entity_id
_entity_poly.type
_entity_poly.pdbx_seq_one_letter_code
_entity_poly.pdbx_strand_id
1 'polypeptide(L)'
;MSFADLEAGAVRAPRRARGPDATRALVFQITTAVASYRRLLNSLGTPKDTPALRDQLQKTSHNILQLAKDAKEKLRRAAEADKSADTSADKRVADMKLAKDFATTMEEYGKLQNLAIQREMAYKPVVPQTSQPK
;
A
#
# COMPACT_ATOMS: atom_id res chain seq x y z
N MET A 1 24.63 -50.33 -14.08
CA MET A 1 24.90 -49.34 -13.02
C MET A 1 23.68 -48.45 -12.93
N SER A 2 23.02 -48.45 -11.76
CA SER A 2 21.67 -47.92 -11.56
C SER A 2 21.66 -46.40 -11.41
N PHE A 3 20.66 -45.76 -12.02
CA PHE A 3 20.45 -44.31 -12.10
C PHE A 3 19.72 -43.74 -10.86
N ALA A 4 20.02 -44.25 -9.66
CA ALA A 4 19.24 -43.98 -8.44
C ALA A 4 20.05 -43.37 -7.27
N ASP A 5 21.26 -42.87 -7.51
CA ASP A 5 22.17 -42.43 -6.43
C ASP A 5 22.59 -40.95 -6.50
N LEU A 6 21.82 -40.08 -7.17
CA LEU A 6 22.14 -38.64 -7.27
C LEU A 6 21.03 -37.70 -6.78
N GLU A 7 20.04 -38.24 -6.03
CA GLU A 7 19.02 -37.43 -5.35
C GLU A 7 19.20 -37.44 -3.82
N ALA A 8 20.44 -37.28 -3.35
CA ALA A 8 20.73 -37.05 -1.94
C ALA A 8 21.65 -35.83 -1.83
N GLY A 9 21.10 -34.63 -2.03
CA GLY A 9 21.97 -33.44 -1.95
C GLY A 9 21.36 -32.05 -2.13
N ALA A 10 20.09 -31.90 -2.54
CA ALA A 10 19.47 -30.57 -2.55
C ALA A 10 18.72 -30.33 -1.25
N VAL A 11 19.52 -30.09 -0.20
CA VAL A 11 19.10 -29.45 1.03
C VAL A 11 18.11 -28.35 0.67
N ARG A 12 16.89 -28.52 1.18
CA ARG A 12 15.83 -27.54 1.26
C ARG A 12 16.43 -26.24 1.82
N ALA A 13 16.89 -25.37 0.91
CA ALA A 13 17.42 -24.08 1.31
C ALA A 13 16.30 -23.37 2.07
N PRO A 14 16.55 -22.88 3.29
CA PRO A 14 15.57 -22.03 3.93
C PRO A 14 15.39 -20.85 2.98
N ARG A 15 14.15 -20.60 2.58
CA ARG A 15 13.76 -19.33 1.95
C ARG A 15 14.19 -18.23 2.91
N ARG A 16 15.41 -17.71 2.75
CA ARG A 16 15.86 -16.42 3.29
C ARG A 16 15.12 -15.34 2.52
N ALA A 17 13.81 -15.26 2.73
CA ALA A 17 13.00 -14.19 2.18
C ALA A 17 12.93 -13.07 3.22
N ARG A 18 13.94 -12.19 3.28
CA ARG A 18 13.72 -10.76 3.60
C ARG A 18 14.96 -9.90 3.35
N GLY A 19 15.31 -9.70 2.08
CA GLY A 19 16.22 -8.62 1.67
C GLY A 19 15.51 -7.25 1.61
N PRO A 20 16.25 -6.15 1.37
CA PRO A 20 15.71 -4.79 1.17
C PRO A 20 14.63 -4.71 0.07
N ASP A 21 14.61 -5.68 -0.86
CA ASP A 21 13.59 -5.81 -1.90
C ASP A 21 12.17 -6.01 -1.35
N ALA A 22 12.03 -6.63 -0.17
CA ALA A 22 10.72 -6.81 0.47
C ALA A 22 10.13 -5.48 1.00
N THR A 23 10.98 -4.51 1.32
CA THR A 23 10.57 -3.17 1.75
C THR A 23 10.23 -2.31 0.54
N ARG A 24 11.05 -2.38 -0.51
CA ARG A 24 10.78 -1.74 -1.82
C ARG A 24 9.42 -2.15 -2.39
N ALA A 25 9.13 -3.45 -2.39
CA ALA A 25 7.87 -3.98 -2.87
C ALA A 25 6.67 -3.43 -2.08
N LEU A 26 6.78 -3.31 -0.75
CA LEU A 26 5.71 -2.73 0.06
C LEU A 26 5.47 -1.25 -0.26
N VAL A 27 6.54 -0.45 -0.34
CA VAL A 27 6.40 0.98 -0.67
C VAL A 27 5.73 1.14 -2.03
N PHE A 28 6.16 0.37 -3.04
CA PHE A 28 5.54 0.39 -4.35
C PHE A 28 4.06 -0.04 -4.34
N GLN A 29 3.71 -1.06 -3.56
CA GLN A 29 2.31 -1.48 -3.37
C GLN A 29 1.47 -0.37 -2.73
N ILE A 30 2.00 0.33 -1.73
CA ILE A 30 1.34 1.47 -1.10
C ILE A 30 1.13 2.59 -2.11
N THR A 31 2.15 2.98 -2.87
CA THR A 31 2.03 4.01 -3.91
C THR A 31 0.97 3.66 -4.94
N THR A 32 0.92 2.40 -5.38
CA THR A 32 -0.08 1.90 -6.32
C THR A 32 -1.49 1.91 -5.72
N ALA A 33 -1.63 1.50 -4.46
CA ALA A 33 -2.89 1.51 -3.74
C ALA A 33 -3.39 2.95 -3.50
N VAL A 34 -2.51 3.89 -3.16
CA VAL A 34 -2.83 5.32 -2.99
C VAL A 34 -3.26 5.95 -4.31
N ALA A 35 -2.58 5.65 -5.42
CA ALA A 35 -3.00 6.09 -6.75
C ALA A 35 -4.39 5.54 -7.12
N SER A 36 -4.67 4.29 -6.74
CA SER A 36 -5.98 3.66 -6.95
C SER A 36 -7.06 4.32 -6.08
N TYR A 37 -6.76 4.59 -4.81
CA TYR A 37 -7.62 5.32 -3.88
C TYR A 37 -7.98 6.72 -4.41
N ARG A 38 -7.00 7.45 -4.96
CA ARG A 38 -7.23 8.74 -5.61
C ARG A 38 -8.19 8.63 -6.82
N ARG A 39 -8.06 7.59 -7.64
CA ARG A 39 -8.98 7.36 -8.78
C ARG A 39 -10.40 7.08 -8.32
N LEU A 40 -10.56 6.28 -7.26
CA LEU A 40 -11.86 6.01 -6.63
C LEU A 40 -12.45 7.29 -6.04
N LEU A 41 -11.64 8.12 -5.38
CA LEU A 41 -12.06 9.43 -4.85
C LEU A 41 -12.51 10.41 -5.92
N ASN A 42 -11.84 10.43 -7.07
CA ASN A 42 -12.27 11.29 -8.18
C ASN A 42 -13.63 10.87 -8.73
N SER A 43 -14.02 9.61 -8.54
CA SER A 43 -15.34 9.09 -8.93
C SER A 43 -16.42 9.36 -7.86
N LEU A 44 -16.03 9.58 -6.59
CA LEU A 44 -16.94 10.01 -5.52
C LEU A 44 -17.46 11.43 -5.79
N GLY A 45 -18.78 11.62 -5.72
CA GLY A 45 -19.44 12.89 -6.05
C GLY A 45 -19.70 13.11 -7.55
N THR A 46 -19.47 12.10 -8.39
CA THR A 46 -19.98 12.04 -9.78
C THR A 46 -21.23 11.15 -9.81
N PRO A 47 -22.06 11.14 -10.87
CA PRO A 47 -23.20 10.22 -10.97
C PRO A 47 -22.82 8.73 -10.98
N LYS A 48 -21.51 8.40 -11.01
CA LYS A 48 -21.00 7.04 -10.82
C LYS A 48 -20.84 6.64 -9.35
N ASP A 49 -21.10 7.55 -8.41
CA ASP A 49 -21.06 7.26 -6.99
C ASP A 49 -22.09 6.17 -6.65
N THR A 50 -21.57 4.98 -6.35
CA THR A 50 -22.36 3.79 -6.02
C THR A 50 -21.86 3.23 -4.69
N PRO A 51 -22.73 2.55 -3.92
CA PRO A 51 -22.33 1.94 -2.65
C PRO A 51 -21.17 0.94 -2.83
N ALA A 52 -21.14 0.20 -3.95
CA ALA A 52 -20.04 -0.70 -4.28
C ALA A 52 -18.69 0.02 -4.44
N LEU A 53 -18.68 1.24 -5.02
CA LEU A 53 -17.47 2.07 -5.12
C LEU A 53 -17.00 2.56 -3.75
N ARG A 54 -17.93 2.91 -2.86
CA ARG A 54 -17.63 3.30 -1.46
C ARG A 54 -17.03 2.14 -0.68
N ASP A 55 -17.60 0.94 -0.81
CA ASP A 55 -17.03 -0.28 -0.22
C ASP A 55 -15.62 -0.56 -0.75
N GLN A 56 -15.40 -0.43 -2.06
CA GLN A 56 -14.09 -0.62 -2.66
C GLN A 56 -13.08 0.44 -2.17
N LEU A 57 -13.50 1.67 -1.98
CA LEU A 57 -12.68 2.75 -1.43
C LEU A 57 -12.30 2.49 0.01
N GLN A 58 -13.24 2.02 0.85
CA GLN A 58 -12.94 1.62 2.23
C GLN A 58 -12.00 0.40 2.29
N LYS A 59 -12.20 -0.61 1.44
CA LYS A 59 -11.30 -1.76 1.31
C LYS A 59 -9.89 -1.34 0.88
N THR A 60 -9.79 -0.42 -0.08
CA THR A 60 -8.50 0.13 -0.55
C THR A 60 -7.81 0.91 0.56
N SER A 61 -8.56 1.74 1.31
CA SER A 61 -8.08 2.45 2.49
C SER A 61 -7.53 1.49 3.55
N HIS A 62 -8.27 0.43 3.88
CA HIS A 62 -7.82 -0.58 4.83
C HIS A 62 -6.53 -1.28 4.35
N ASN A 63 -6.45 -1.63 3.07
CA ASN A 63 -5.27 -2.26 2.49
C ASN A 63 -4.03 -1.34 2.59
N ILE A 64 -4.18 -0.05 2.28
CA ILE A 64 -3.11 0.95 2.43
C ILE A 64 -2.61 0.99 3.89
N LEU A 65 -3.53 1.00 4.86
CA LEU A 65 -3.18 1.02 6.28
C LEU A 65 -2.44 -0.25 6.73
N GLN A 66 -2.85 -1.43 6.24
CA GLN A 66 -2.15 -2.69 6.54
C GLN A 66 -0.74 -2.69 5.95
N LEU A 67 -0.62 -2.35 4.67
CA LEU A 67 0.68 -2.25 4.00
C LEU A 67 1.59 -1.22 4.68
N ALA A 68 1.03 -0.10 5.14
CA ALA A 68 1.79 0.93 5.85
C ALA A 68 2.32 0.44 7.21
N LYS A 69 1.56 -0.37 7.94
CA LYS A 69 2.04 -1.01 9.18
C LYS A 69 3.20 -1.96 8.89
N ASP A 70 3.04 -2.83 7.89
CA ASP A 70 4.08 -3.77 7.48
C ASP A 70 5.34 -3.05 6.98
N ALA A 71 5.16 -1.97 6.22
CA ALA A 71 6.25 -1.16 5.68
C ALA A 71 7.01 -0.46 6.81
N LYS A 72 6.30 0.12 7.78
CA LYS A 72 6.90 0.75 8.96
C LYS A 72 7.73 -0.25 9.78
N GLU A 73 7.20 -1.45 10.01
CA GLU A 73 7.93 -2.49 10.74
C GLU A 73 9.18 -2.95 9.98
N LYS A 74 9.07 -3.18 8.67
CA LYS A 74 10.22 -3.56 7.84
C LYS A 74 11.26 -2.44 7.70
N LEU A 75 10.85 -1.19 7.52
CA LEU A 75 11.75 -0.03 7.49
C LEU A 75 12.49 0.13 8.82
N ARG A 76 11.81 -0.06 9.95
CA ARG A 76 12.45 -0.03 11.27
C ARG A 76 13.50 -1.13 11.44
N ARG A 77 13.16 -2.36 11.05
CA ARG A 77 14.10 -3.50 11.09
C ARG A 77 15.29 -3.31 10.15
N ALA A 78 15.07 -2.75 8.95
CA ALA A 78 16.13 -2.41 8.02
C ALA A 78 17.08 -1.36 8.61
N ALA A 79 16.53 -0.28 9.19
CA ALA A 79 17.32 0.76 9.83
C ALA A 79 18.12 0.27 11.06
N GLU A 80 17.58 -0.70 11.81
CA GLU A 80 18.29 -1.34 12.94
C GLU A 80 19.42 -2.24 12.43
N ALA A 81 19.14 -3.07 11.41
CA ALA A 81 20.16 -3.88 10.75
C ALA A 81 21.28 -3.02 10.14
N ASP A 82 20.95 -1.87 9.55
CA ASP A 82 21.94 -0.93 9.00
C ASP A 82 22.87 -0.33 10.05
N LYS A 83 22.38 -0.15 11.29
CA LYS A 83 23.19 0.31 12.43
C LYS A 83 24.07 -0.79 13.01
N SER A 84 23.60 -2.03 13.01
CA SER A 84 24.30 -3.17 13.59
C SER A 84 25.27 -3.86 12.63
N ALA A 85 25.06 -3.73 11.32
CA ALA A 85 25.89 -4.35 10.29
C ALA A 85 26.68 -3.31 9.49
N ASP A 86 27.86 -3.73 9.02
CA ASP A 86 28.69 -3.00 8.06
C ASP A 86 28.03 -2.99 6.66
N THR A 87 26.88 -2.34 6.60
CA THR A 87 26.08 -2.20 5.39
C THR A 87 26.72 -1.14 4.50
N SER A 88 26.99 -1.53 3.25
CA SER A 88 27.52 -0.64 2.21
C SER A 88 26.69 0.64 2.11
N ALA A 89 27.35 1.80 1.99
CA ALA A 89 26.71 3.12 1.93
C ALA A 89 25.55 3.19 0.91
N ASP A 90 25.67 2.51 -0.23
CA ASP A 90 24.63 2.44 -1.27
C ASP A 90 23.30 1.86 -0.77
N LYS A 91 23.36 0.85 0.12
CA LYS A 91 22.16 0.22 0.69
C LYS A 91 21.45 1.18 1.64
N ARG A 92 22.22 1.83 2.52
CA ARG A 92 21.70 2.84 3.45
C ARG A 92 21.04 4.00 2.70
N VAL A 93 21.66 4.50 1.63
CA VAL A 93 21.09 5.57 0.80
C VAL A 93 19.78 5.11 0.14
N ALA A 94 19.73 3.88 -0.39
CA ALA A 94 18.52 3.36 -0.99
C ALA A 94 17.38 3.18 0.03
N ASP A 95 17.68 2.70 1.24
CA ASP A 95 16.69 2.51 2.30
C ASP A 95 16.20 3.85 2.88
N MET A 96 17.08 4.84 3.00
CA MET A 96 16.69 6.23 3.32
C MET A 96 15.78 6.82 2.25
N LYS A 97 16.07 6.60 0.96
CA LYS A 97 15.20 7.06 -0.13
C LYS A 97 13.82 6.41 -0.04
N LEU A 98 13.76 5.10 0.20
CA LEU A 98 12.49 4.39 0.38
C LEU A 98 11.69 4.89 1.57
N ALA A 99 12.36 5.19 2.69
CA ALA A 99 11.70 5.77 3.85
C ALA A 99 11.10 7.14 3.52
N LYS A 100 11.82 7.96 2.74
CA LYS A 100 11.35 9.28 2.28
C LYS A 100 10.16 9.13 1.32
N ASP A 101 10.27 8.27 0.32
CA ASP A 101 9.20 7.99 -0.64
C ASP A 101 7.95 7.49 0.09
N PHE A 102 8.10 6.57 1.05
CA PHE A 102 7.00 6.11 1.90
C PHE A 102 6.34 7.25 2.68
N ALA A 103 7.13 8.12 3.32
CA ALA A 103 6.61 9.26 4.08
C ALA A 103 5.80 10.22 3.20
N THR A 104 6.32 10.57 2.02
CA THR A 104 5.62 11.41 1.03
C THR A 104 4.31 10.76 0.58
N THR A 105 4.34 9.46 0.28
CA THR A 105 3.14 8.72 -0.15
C THR A 105 2.06 8.69 0.92
N MET A 106 2.43 8.55 2.20
CA MET A 106 1.50 8.55 3.32
C MET A 106 0.93 9.94 3.63
N GLU A 107 1.71 11.00 3.43
CA GLU A 107 1.22 12.38 3.56
C GLU A 107 0.16 12.69 2.49
N GLU A 108 0.41 12.28 1.24
CA GLU A 108 -0.58 12.38 0.17
C GLU A 108 -1.84 11.58 0.48
N TYR A 109 -1.69 10.37 1.02
CA TYR A 109 -2.83 9.56 1.45
C TYR A 109 -3.67 10.26 2.53
N GLY A 110 -3.05 10.90 3.52
CA GLY A 110 -3.76 11.69 4.53
C GLY A 110 -4.55 12.86 3.94
N LYS A 111 -3.96 13.57 2.96
CA LYS A 111 -4.66 14.63 2.21
C LYS A 111 -5.86 14.07 1.44
N LEU A 112 -5.70 12.93 0.80
CA LEU A 112 -6.78 12.23 0.08
C LEU A 112 -7.89 11.78 1.04
N GLN A 113 -7.55 11.30 2.24
CA GLN A 113 -8.53 10.91 3.26
C GLN A 113 -9.35 12.12 3.73
N ASN A 114 -8.71 13.26 3.99
CA ASN A 114 -9.44 14.49 4.32
C ASN A 114 -10.37 14.92 3.18
N LEU A 115 -9.92 14.79 1.93
CA LEU A 115 -10.74 15.07 0.76
C LEU A 115 -11.92 14.11 0.65
N ALA A 116 -11.73 12.82 0.98
CA ALA A 116 -12.80 11.83 1.06
C ALA A 116 -13.89 12.25 2.06
N ILE A 117 -13.49 12.64 3.28
CA ILE A 117 -14.40 13.11 4.33
C ILE A 117 -15.15 14.34 3.84
N GLN A 118 -14.47 15.31 3.22
CA GLN A 118 -15.12 16.49 2.66
C GLN A 118 -16.12 16.15 1.55
N ARG A 119 -15.81 15.20 0.65
CA ARG A 119 -16.71 14.73 -0.40
C ARG A 119 -17.93 13.99 0.16
N GLU A 120 -17.73 13.16 1.18
CA GLU A 120 -18.83 12.48 1.87
C GLU A 120 -19.73 13.46 2.63
N MET A 121 -19.16 14.47 3.30
CA MET A 121 -19.92 15.54 3.98
C MET A 121 -20.63 16.49 3.01
N ALA A 122 -20.03 16.76 1.85
CA ALA A 122 -20.64 17.58 0.81
C ALA A 122 -21.80 16.86 0.11
N TYR A 123 -21.85 15.53 0.17
CA TYR A 123 -22.93 14.74 -0.41
C TYR A 123 -24.17 14.75 0.50
N LYS A 124 -24.98 15.82 0.39
CA LYS A 124 -26.39 15.73 0.76
C LYS A 124 -27.03 14.69 -0.16
N PRO A 125 -27.74 13.66 0.34
CA PRO A 125 -28.46 12.75 -0.52
C PRO A 125 -29.43 13.60 -1.34
N VAL A 126 -29.22 13.67 -2.65
CA VAL A 126 -30.26 14.10 -3.57
C VAL A 126 -31.31 13.01 -3.49
N VAL A 127 -32.27 13.21 -2.60
CA VAL A 127 -33.56 12.55 -2.68
C VAL A 127 -34.06 12.93 -4.08
N PRO A 128 -34.27 11.99 -5.02
CA PRO A 128 -34.99 12.33 -6.22
C PRO A 128 -36.36 12.81 -5.76
N GLN A 129 -36.60 14.12 -5.85
CA GLN A 129 -37.96 14.64 -5.79
C GLN A 129 -38.69 14.00 -6.95
N THR A 130 -39.36 12.89 -6.68
CA THR A 130 -40.38 12.33 -7.56
C THR A 130 -41.41 13.44 -7.75
N SER A 131 -41.27 14.10 -8.89
CA SER A 131 -42.26 15.02 -9.41
C SER A 131 -43.53 14.20 -9.64
N GLN A 132 -44.51 14.32 -8.75
CA GLN A 132 -45.87 13.92 -9.09
C GLN A 132 -46.61 15.16 -9.61
N PRO A 133 -47.05 15.16 -10.87
CA PRO A 133 -47.89 16.22 -11.40
C PRO A 133 -49.34 16.03 -10.94
N LYS A 134 -49.91 17.17 -10.52
CA LYS A 134 -51.31 17.62 -10.54
C LYS A 134 -52.45 16.62 -10.34
#